data_AF-A0A2I1H703-F1
#
_entry.id   AF-A0A2I1H703-F1
#
_cell.length_a   1.000
_cell.length_b   1.000
_cell.length_c   1.000
_cell.angle_alpha   90.00
_cell.angle_beta   90.00
_cell.angle_gamma   90.00
#
_symmetry.space_group_name_H-M   'P 1'
#
loop_
_entity.id
_entity.type
_entity.pdbx_description
1 polymer ?
#
loop_
_entity_poly.entity_id
_entity_poly.type
_entity_poly.pdbx_seq_one_letter_code
_entity_poly.pdbx_strand_id
1 'polypeptide(L)'
;MANPILDAIIKYSCLTLPIVLQNNDIATNVLYAVKNMMTIDDPAIVIQWNDPGFNDVPTMPGCRNGIAEQTQNAIVTVFTTNRGIDVKGFNTVFYLEQTMILDNVPSSEWYSGRVCFCRCGA
;
A
#
# COMPACT_ATOMS: atom_id res chain seq x y z
N MET A 1 -20.48 30.59 12.92
CA MET A 1 -19.06 30.30 12.59
C MET A 1 -18.99 28.86 12.15
N ALA A 2 -18.72 28.60 10.86
CA ALA A 2 -18.69 27.24 10.32
C ALA A 2 -17.47 26.50 10.88
N ASN A 3 -17.66 25.23 11.27
CA ASN A 3 -16.58 24.38 11.73
C ASN A 3 -15.67 24.07 10.53
N PRO A 4 -14.40 24.52 10.53
CA PRO A 4 -13.50 24.33 9.39
C PRO A 4 -13.18 22.85 9.13
N ILE A 5 -13.39 21.96 10.12
CA ILE A 5 -13.28 20.50 9.96
C ILE A 5 -14.48 19.97 9.17
N LEU A 6 -15.68 20.50 9.42
CA LEU A 6 -16.90 20.08 8.71
C LEU A 6 -16.87 20.56 7.25
N ASP A 7 -16.37 21.77 6.99
CA ASP A 7 -16.16 22.29 5.64
C ASP A 7 -15.05 21.53 4.90
N ALA A 8 -13.99 21.07 5.58
CA ALA A 8 -13.00 20.20 4.97
C ALA A 8 -13.61 18.83 4.61
N ILE A 9 -14.42 18.23 5.49
CA ILE A 9 -15.10 16.95 5.23
C ILE A 9 -16.07 17.07 4.05
N ILE A 10 -16.80 18.19 3.94
CA ILE A 10 -17.78 18.43 2.86
C ILE A 10 -17.08 18.86 1.55
N LYS A 11 -15.95 19.57 1.58
CA LYS A 11 -15.24 19.98 0.37
C LYS A 11 -14.59 18.80 -0.38
N TYR A 12 -14.35 17.68 0.31
CA TYR A 12 -13.92 16.41 -0.30
C TYR A 12 -15.09 15.46 -0.64
N SER A 13 -16.35 15.88 -0.51
CA SER A 13 -17.52 15.02 -0.84
C SER A 13 -17.74 14.77 -2.34
N CYS A 14 -16.71 14.94 -3.17
CA CYS A 14 -16.72 14.55 -4.56
C CYS A 14 -15.38 13.91 -4.95
N LEU A 15 -15.01 12.76 -4.39
CA LEU A 15 -13.86 11.96 -4.83
C LEU A 15 -14.09 10.50 -4.44
N THR A 16 -14.24 9.62 -5.43
CA THR A 16 -14.24 8.17 -5.24
C THR A 16 -13.04 7.74 -4.39
N LEU A 17 -13.30 6.91 -3.39
CA LEU A 17 -12.26 6.28 -2.57
C LEU A 17 -11.17 5.69 -3.50
N PRO A 18 -9.86 5.80 -3.17
CA PRO A 18 -8.80 5.18 -3.97
C PRO A 18 -9.15 3.74 -4.31
N ILE A 19 -8.90 3.30 -5.54
CA ILE A 19 -9.41 2.01 -6.06
C ILE A 19 -9.03 0.82 -5.16
N VAL A 20 -7.84 0.86 -4.59
CA VAL A 20 -7.31 -0.13 -3.63
C VAL A 20 -8.12 -0.22 -2.34
N LEU A 21 -8.70 0.90 -1.89
CA LEU A 21 -9.55 1.00 -0.72
C LEU A 21 -11.04 0.74 -1.06
N GLN A 22 -11.41 0.67 -2.33
CA GLN A 22 -12.75 0.19 -2.73
C GLN A 22 -12.90 -1.32 -2.50
N ASN A 23 -11.79 -2.05 -2.36
CA ASN A 23 -11.79 -3.44 -1.90
C ASN A 23 -12.06 -3.48 -0.39
N ASN A 24 -13.17 -4.10 0.01
CA ASN A 24 -13.60 -4.16 1.41
C ASN A 24 -12.60 -4.85 2.35
N ASP A 25 -11.90 -5.87 1.88
CA ASP A 25 -10.93 -6.61 2.71
C ASP A 25 -9.70 -5.75 2.98
N ILE A 26 -9.18 -5.08 1.94
CA ILE A 26 -8.07 -4.14 2.07
C ILE A 26 -8.47 -2.96 2.96
N ALA A 27 -9.64 -2.37 2.73
CA ALA A 27 -10.15 -1.25 3.54
C ALA A 27 -10.28 -1.63 5.03
N THR A 28 -10.78 -2.83 5.31
CA THR A 28 -10.91 -3.37 6.67
C THR A 28 -9.54 -3.55 7.33
N ASN A 29 -8.55 -4.03 6.58
CA ASN A 29 -7.19 -4.21 7.09
C ASN A 29 -6.47 -2.87 7.32
N VAL A 30 -6.65 -1.90 6.43
CA VAL A 30 -6.13 -0.53 6.62
C VAL A 30 -6.76 0.12 7.85
N LEU A 31 -8.09 0.05 7.99
CA LEU A 31 -8.78 0.58 9.17
C LEU A 31 -8.31 -0.09 10.47
N TYR A 32 -8.07 -1.39 10.43
CA TYR A 32 -7.52 -2.12 11.58
C TYR A 32 -6.10 -1.64 11.93
N ALA A 33 -5.21 -1.51 10.94
CA ALA A 33 -3.83 -1.07 11.14
C ALA A 33 -3.78 0.33 11.77
N VAL A 34 -4.53 1.27 11.19
CA VAL A 34 -4.58 2.67 11.65
C VAL A 34 -5.13 2.78 13.08
N LYS A 35 -6.09 1.93 13.46
CA LYS A 35 -6.71 1.99 14.79
C LYS A 35 -5.90 1.32 15.90
N ASN A 36 -5.15 0.27 15.58
CA ASN A 36 -4.62 -0.64 16.60
C ASN A 36 -3.09 -0.79 16.57
N MET A 37 -2.43 -0.40 15.48
CA MET A 37 -1.01 -0.71 15.26
C MET A 37 -0.18 0.53 14.95
N MET A 38 -0.73 1.49 14.22
CA MET A 38 0.01 2.64 13.70
C MET A 38 -0.18 3.89 14.57
N THR A 39 0.85 4.72 14.60
CA THR A 39 0.76 6.14 14.99
C THR A 39 0.39 6.99 13.76
N ILE A 40 0.06 8.28 13.96
CA ILE A 40 -0.36 9.22 12.88
C ILE A 40 0.70 9.46 11.79
N ASP A 41 1.88 8.91 12.03
CA ASP A 41 3.13 9.44 11.60
C ASP A 41 3.98 8.30 11.01
N ASP A 42 3.56 7.05 11.23
CA ASP A 42 4.04 5.85 10.56
C ASP A 42 3.58 5.81 9.10
N PRO A 43 4.50 5.71 8.13
CA PRO A 43 4.14 5.48 6.75
C PRO A 43 3.57 4.08 6.55
N ALA A 44 2.63 3.95 5.61
CA ALA A 44 2.09 2.66 5.18
C ALA A 44 2.09 2.47 3.66
N ILE A 45 2.25 1.23 3.24
CA ILE A 45 2.14 0.75 1.87
C ILE A 45 0.93 -0.18 1.81
N VAL A 46 -0.01 0.13 0.93
CA VAL A 46 -1.21 -0.65 0.70
C VAL A 46 -1.16 -1.19 -0.73
N ILE A 47 -1.24 -2.51 -0.86
CA ILE A 47 -1.09 -3.24 -2.12
C ILE A 47 -2.37 -3.99 -2.42
N GLN A 48 -2.91 -3.74 -3.62
CA GLN A 48 -3.88 -4.63 -4.24
C GLN A 48 -3.15 -5.47 -5.28
N TRP A 49 -3.00 -6.76 -4.99
CA TRP A 49 -2.49 -7.74 -5.94
C TRP A 49 -3.54 -8.01 -7.01
N ASN A 50 -3.12 -8.00 -8.27
CA ASN A 50 -3.95 -8.33 -9.42
C ASN A 50 -3.17 -9.33 -10.27
N ASP A 51 -3.36 -10.64 -10.08
CA ASP A 51 -2.53 -11.66 -10.76
C ASP A 51 -2.45 -11.48 -12.29
N PRO A 52 -3.56 -11.21 -13.01
CA PRO A 52 -3.52 -10.91 -14.45
C PRO A 52 -2.70 -9.67 -14.82
N GLY A 53 -2.69 -8.65 -13.97
CA GLY A 53 -1.95 -7.41 -14.21
C GLY A 53 -0.51 -7.45 -13.65
N PHE A 54 -0.26 -8.32 -12.68
CA PHE A 54 1.06 -8.53 -12.08
C PHE A 54 1.93 -9.34 -13.04
N ASN A 55 1.38 -10.42 -13.61
CA ASN A 55 2.09 -11.28 -14.54
C ASN A 55 1.28 -11.41 -15.85
N ASP A 56 1.59 -10.56 -16.80
CA ASP A 56 1.01 -10.55 -18.15
C ASP A 56 1.85 -11.35 -19.17
N VAL A 57 2.97 -11.95 -18.76
CA VAL A 57 3.91 -12.67 -19.63
C VAL A 57 3.80 -14.20 -19.43
N PRO A 58 3.24 -14.95 -20.41
CA PRO A 58 3.06 -16.39 -20.29
C PRO A 58 4.35 -17.19 -20.12
N THR A 59 5.47 -16.70 -20.65
CA THR A 59 6.76 -17.39 -20.64
C THR A 59 7.52 -17.27 -19.32
N MET A 60 7.05 -16.43 -18.38
CA MET A 60 7.68 -16.26 -17.08
C MET A 60 6.64 -16.11 -15.96
N PRO A 61 5.97 -17.22 -15.59
CA PRO A 61 4.86 -17.19 -14.65
C PRO A 61 5.27 -16.66 -13.27
N GLY A 62 4.42 -15.84 -12.67
CA GLY A 62 4.58 -15.33 -11.31
C GLY A 62 5.61 -14.22 -11.14
N CYS A 63 6.18 -13.70 -12.23
CA CYS A 63 7.10 -12.58 -12.23
C CYS A 63 6.43 -11.31 -12.75
N ARG A 64 6.69 -10.18 -12.10
CA ARG A 64 6.13 -8.88 -12.49
C ARG A 64 6.51 -8.55 -13.93
N ASN A 65 5.53 -8.45 -14.82
CA ASN A 65 5.73 -8.18 -16.25
C ASN A 65 6.82 -9.05 -16.91
N GLY A 66 6.96 -10.30 -16.46
CA GLY A 66 8.00 -11.23 -16.93
C GLY A 66 9.44 -10.81 -16.62
N ILE A 67 9.66 -9.94 -15.64
CA ILE A 67 11.01 -9.59 -15.16
C ILE A 67 11.45 -10.64 -14.14
N ALA A 68 12.53 -11.35 -14.45
CA ALA A 68 13.11 -12.36 -13.57
C ALA A 68 13.33 -11.81 -12.16
N GLU A 69 13.09 -12.66 -11.16
CA GLU A 69 13.25 -12.37 -9.72
C GLU A 69 12.26 -11.35 -9.12
N GLN A 70 11.48 -10.63 -9.93
CA GLN A 70 10.40 -9.75 -9.44
C GLN A 70 9.12 -10.53 -9.13
N THR A 71 9.22 -11.57 -8.31
CA THR A 71 8.04 -12.32 -7.83
C THR A 71 7.30 -11.55 -6.74
N GLN A 72 6.02 -11.88 -6.50
CA GLN A 72 5.27 -11.31 -5.38
C GLN A 72 6.01 -11.54 -4.06
N ASN A 73 6.56 -12.74 -3.87
CA ASN A 73 7.33 -13.07 -2.67
C ASN A 73 8.62 -12.23 -2.55
N ALA A 74 9.30 -11.94 -3.66
CA ALA A 74 10.49 -11.09 -3.64
C ALA A 74 10.13 -9.65 -3.23
N ILE A 75 9.00 -9.11 -3.72
CA ILE A 75 8.50 -7.79 -3.33
C ILE A 75 8.13 -7.74 -1.83
N VAL A 76 7.41 -8.74 -1.33
CA VAL A 76 7.10 -8.88 0.10
C VAL A 76 8.39 -8.97 0.93
N THR A 77 9.38 -9.71 0.45
CA THR A 77 10.69 -9.86 1.11
C THR A 77 11.40 -8.52 1.22
N VAL A 78 11.32 -7.66 0.19
CA VAL A 78 11.88 -6.29 0.26
C VAL A 78 11.24 -5.51 1.40
N PHE A 79 9.90 -5.52 1.54
CA PHE A 79 9.25 -4.78 2.62
C PHE A 79 9.58 -5.33 4.00
N THR A 80 9.47 -6.65 4.18
CA THR A 80 9.69 -7.28 5.49
C THR A 80 11.16 -7.24 5.93
N THR A 81 12.11 -7.35 5.00
CA THR A 81 13.55 -7.17 5.28
C THR A 81 13.87 -5.73 5.69
N ASN A 82 13.17 -4.76 5.12
CA ASN A 82 13.23 -3.36 5.53
C ASN A 82 12.26 -3.04 6.68
N ARG A 83 12.08 -3.99 7.60
CA ARG A 83 11.26 -3.91 8.83
C ARG A 83 9.81 -3.45 8.63
N GLY A 84 9.26 -3.58 7.42
CA GLY A 84 7.84 -3.41 7.18
C GLY A 84 7.06 -4.49 7.91
N ILE A 85 6.09 -4.07 8.71
CA ILE A 85 5.22 -4.97 9.48
C ILE A 85 4.00 -5.30 8.63
N ASP A 86 3.86 -6.57 8.24
CA ASP A 86 2.68 -7.06 7.53
C ASP A 86 1.48 -7.16 8.48
N VAL A 87 0.45 -6.39 8.18
CA VAL A 87 -0.79 -6.36 8.96
C VAL A 87 -1.55 -7.65 8.72
N LYS A 88 -1.65 -8.46 9.77
CA LYS A 88 -2.37 -9.76 9.80
C LYS A 88 -1.81 -10.85 8.87
N GLY A 89 -0.64 -10.65 8.25
CA GLY A 89 -0.01 -11.69 7.43
C GLY A 89 -0.62 -11.86 6.03
N PHE A 90 -1.34 -10.86 5.52
CA PHE A 90 -2.02 -10.93 4.22
C PHE A 90 -1.18 -10.37 3.06
N ASN A 91 -0.01 -9.81 3.33
CA ASN A 91 0.84 -9.14 2.35
C ASN A 91 0.15 -7.99 1.58
N THR A 92 -0.85 -7.34 2.20
CA THR A 92 -1.65 -6.27 1.55
C THR A 92 -1.48 -4.92 2.20
N VAL A 93 -1.14 -4.86 3.48
CA VAL A 93 -0.89 -3.62 4.21
C VAL A 93 0.38 -3.80 5.01
N PHE A 94 1.38 -2.98 4.71
CA PHE A 94 2.64 -2.91 5.43
C PHE A 94 2.76 -1.53 6.04
N TYR A 95 3.10 -1.40 7.31
CA TYR A 95 3.50 -0.12 7.87
C TYR A 95 4.95 -0.17 8.33
N LEU A 96 5.60 0.99 8.34
CA LEU A 96 6.94 1.14 8.88
C LEU A 96 6.86 2.05 10.09
N GLU A 97 7.44 1.61 11.21
CA GLU A 97 7.54 2.45 12.40
C GLU A 97 8.48 3.64 12.11
N GLN A 98 8.07 4.86 12.47
CA GLN A 98 8.78 6.12 12.23
C GLN A 98 10.28 6.18 12.58
N THR A 99 10.78 5.23 13.38
CA THR A 99 12.21 5.13 13.67
C THR A 99 13.06 4.69 12.46
N MET A 100 12.44 4.44 11.29
CA MET A 100 13.14 4.12 10.05
C MET A 100 13.20 5.29 9.08
N ILE A 101 14.42 5.63 8.67
CA ILE A 101 14.66 6.43 7.47
C ILE A 101 14.52 5.51 6.25
N LEU A 102 13.63 5.87 5.32
CA LEU A 102 13.41 5.20 4.03
C LEU A 102 14.60 5.47 3.07
N ASP A 103 15.82 5.08 3.44
CA ASP A 103 17.01 5.32 2.60
C ASP A 103 17.24 4.20 1.57
N ASN A 104 16.58 3.04 1.73
CA ASN A 104 16.83 1.82 0.94
C ASN A 104 15.58 1.26 0.23
N VAL A 105 14.47 1.98 0.18
CA VAL A 105 13.30 1.53 -0.59
C VAL A 105 13.38 2.11 -2.01
N PRO A 106 13.25 1.30 -3.08
CA PRO A 106 13.43 1.76 -4.45
C PRO A 106 12.58 2.99 -4.80
N SER A 107 13.22 3.90 -5.55
CA SER A 107 12.95 5.34 -5.71
C SER A 107 11.50 5.82 -5.86
N SER A 108 11.23 6.95 -5.18
CA SER A 108 10.29 8.09 -5.37
C SER A 108 9.08 8.05 -6.33
N GLU A 109 9.01 7.20 -7.34
CA GLU A 109 7.87 7.11 -8.26
C GLU A 109 6.65 6.40 -7.64
N TRP A 110 6.82 5.78 -6.47
CA TRP A 110 5.78 5.08 -5.71
C TRP A 110 5.11 5.95 -4.63
N TYR A 111 5.64 7.15 -4.38
CA TYR A 111 5.32 7.93 -3.18
C TYR A 111 4.51 9.18 -3.51
N SER A 112 3.23 9.16 -3.13
CA SER A 112 2.38 10.35 -3.06
C SER A 112 1.66 10.36 -1.71
N GLY A 113 2.34 10.85 -0.66
CA GLY A 113 1.80 11.01 0.69
C GLY A 113 2.19 9.89 1.68
N ARG A 114 1.77 10.06 2.95
CA ARG A 114 2.10 9.14 4.07
C ARG A 114 1.58 7.70 3.89
N VAL A 115 0.65 7.50 2.95
CA VAL A 115 0.14 6.19 2.54
C VAL A 115 0.34 6.03 1.05
N CYS A 116 1.10 5.01 0.65
CA CYS A 116 1.31 4.66 -0.76
C CYS A 116 0.27 3.62 -1.19
N PHE A 117 -0.46 3.94 -2.25
CA PHE A 117 -1.44 3.05 -2.85
C PHE A 117 -0.84 2.42 -4.10
N CYS A 118 -0.33 1.20 -3.95
CA CYS A 118 0.29 0.46 -5.02
C CYS A 118 -0.78 -0.41 -5.69
N ARG A 119 -1.17 -0.05 -6.91
CA ARG A 119 -1.84 -1.00 -7.80
C ARG A 119 -0.76 -1.77 -8.57
N CYS A 120 -0.58 -3.03 -8.24
CA CYS A 120 0.35 -3.89 -8.96
C CYS A 120 -0.36 -4.49 -10.18
N GLY A 121 -0.19 -3.84 -11.34
CA GLY A 121 -0.74 -4.27 -12.62
C GLY A 121 -1.84 -3.38 -13.19
N ALA A 122 -1.80 -3.17 -14.51
CA ALA A 122 -2.72 -2.31 -15.26
C ALA A 122 -4.20 -2.69 -15.09
#